data_AF-A0A559KUT6-F1
#
_entry.id   AF-A0A559KUT6-F1
#
_cell.length_a   1.000
_cell.length_b   1.000
_cell.length_c   1.000
_cell.angle_alpha   90.00
_cell.angle_beta   90.00
_cell.angle_gamma   90.00
#
_symmetry.space_group_name_H-M   'P 1'
#
loop_
_entity.id
_entity.type
_entity.pdbx_description
1 polymer ?
#
loop_
_entity_poly.entity_id
_entity_poly.type
_entity_poly.pdbx_seq_one_letter_code
_entity_poly.pdbx_strand_id
1 'polypeptide(L)'
;MPKKLSKNPLPPSTSTLSTISTTSTSSTALPSSLADPTLPLPKLIVFDLDYTLWPFWVDTHVTPPLKPNSSHTSATDRYGEDYGFFSDVPAILHALPRAGIKIGVASRTSAPSLARDLLKMLHITGPEGGKPKKALDVFEGLLEIYPGCKIKHFESLQKRTGIKYEDMLFFDDETRNRDTESLGVTMCLVRDGVTWGELERGVTQWRNRRGYITRPEVPEME
;
A
#
# COMPACT_ATOMS: atom_id res chain seq x y z
N MET A 1 -52.15 -30.91 43.90
CA MET A 1 -51.95 -31.28 42.48
C MET A 1 -51.93 -29.97 41.69
N PRO A 2 -51.02 -29.71 40.72
CA PRO A 2 -50.01 -30.57 40.08
C PRO A 2 -48.55 -30.25 40.50
N LYS A 3 -47.63 -31.06 39.98
CA LYS A 3 -46.26 -31.33 40.45
C LYS A 3 -45.23 -30.28 39.94
N LYS A 4 -44.36 -29.81 40.85
CA LYS A 4 -43.15 -29.03 40.55
C LYS A 4 -42.06 -30.00 40.08
N LEU A 5 -41.64 -29.89 38.83
CA LEU A 5 -40.56 -30.69 38.24
C LEU A 5 -39.20 -30.21 38.76
N SER A 6 -38.46 -31.13 39.38
CA SER A 6 -37.04 -31.00 39.71
C SER A 6 -36.20 -31.07 38.43
N LYS A 7 -35.21 -30.18 38.28
CA LYS A 7 -34.15 -30.29 37.28
C LYS A 7 -32.80 -30.30 38.00
N ASN A 8 -32.12 -31.44 37.91
CA ASN A 8 -30.69 -31.61 38.22
C ASN A 8 -29.84 -30.70 37.33
N PRO A 9 -28.71 -30.16 37.82
CA PRO A 9 -27.71 -29.54 36.97
C PRO A 9 -26.85 -30.60 36.27
N LEU A 10 -26.73 -30.49 34.95
CA LEU A 10 -25.78 -31.23 34.11
C LEU A 10 -24.40 -30.53 34.13
N PRO A 11 -23.29 -31.27 33.99
CA PRO A 11 -21.93 -30.72 34.05
C PRO A 11 -21.59 -29.95 32.75
N PRO A 12 -20.64 -28.99 32.81
CA PRO A 12 -20.27 -28.22 31.63
C PRO A 12 -19.44 -29.06 30.65
N SER A 13 -19.93 -29.15 29.42
CA SER A 13 -19.24 -29.73 28.27
C SER A 13 -18.09 -28.81 27.82
N THR A 14 -16.87 -29.32 27.84
CA THR A 14 -15.68 -28.62 27.32
C THR A 14 -15.65 -28.75 25.80
N SER A 15 -16.01 -27.69 25.08
CA SER A 15 -15.77 -27.56 23.64
C SER A 15 -14.49 -26.75 23.41
N THR A 16 -13.42 -27.44 23.05
CA THR A 16 -12.15 -26.85 22.58
C THR A 16 -12.35 -26.21 21.21
N LEU A 17 -12.57 -24.91 21.17
CA LEU A 17 -12.38 -24.11 19.96
C LEU A 17 -10.89 -23.83 19.80
N SER A 18 -10.30 -24.43 18.77
CA SER A 18 -8.97 -24.11 18.28
C SER A 18 -8.98 -22.69 17.69
N THR A 19 -8.58 -21.71 18.49
CA THR A 19 -8.27 -20.36 18.01
C THR A 19 -7.00 -20.44 17.17
N ILE A 20 -7.16 -20.33 15.84
CA ILE A 20 -6.04 -20.00 14.96
C ILE A 20 -5.70 -18.55 15.26
N SER A 21 -4.69 -18.35 16.11
CA SER A 21 -4.06 -17.04 16.29
C SER A 21 -3.35 -16.67 14.99
N THR A 22 -4.00 -15.87 14.16
CA THR A 22 -3.30 -15.03 13.18
C THR A 22 -2.47 -14.02 13.96
N THR A 23 -1.22 -14.39 14.21
CA THR A 23 -0.21 -13.47 14.73
C THR A 23 0.04 -12.39 13.69
N SER A 24 -0.61 -11.24 13.87
CA SER A 24 -0.25 -9.97 13.27
C SER A 24 1.10 -9.54 13.85
N THR A 25 2.18 -10.09 13.31
CA THR A 25 3.53 -9.68 13.65
C THR A 25 3.75 -8.33 12.97
N SER A 26 3.73 -7.25 13.75
CA SER A 26 4.23 -5.94 13.33
C SER A 26 5.74 -6.03 13.12
N SER A 27 6.18 -6.70 12.04
CA SER A 27 7.60 -6.77 11.71
C SER A 27 8.02 -5.46 11.04
N THR A 28 8.68 -4.66 11.86
CA THR A 28 9.25 -3.34 11.62
C THR A 28 10.38 -3.30 10.60
N ALA A 29 10.83 -4.46 10.14
CA ALA A 29 11.88 -4.65 9.14
C ALA A 29 11.26 -4.85 7.75
N LEU A 30 12.02 -4.56 6.69
CA LEU A 30 11.67 -5.01 5.34
C LEU A 30 11.32 -6.51 5.42
N PRO A 31 10.18 -6.93 4.87
CA PRO A 31 9.82 -8.33 4.81
C PRO A 31 10.98 -9.16 4.26
N SER A 32 11.14 -10.40 4.72
CA SER A 32 12.27 -11.26 4.34
C SER A 32 12.41 -11.41 2.83
N SER A 33 11.30 -11.37 2.08
CA SER A 33 11.29 -11.41 0.62
C SER A 33 11.95 -10.17 -0.03
N LEU A 34 11.94 -9.02 0.63
CA LEU A 34 12.58 -7.78 0.19
C LEU A 34 14.00 -7.63 0.75
N ALA A 35 14.32 -8.35 1.82
CA ALA A 35 15.62 -8.29 2.48
C ALA A 35 16.65 -9.29 1.91
N ASP A 36 16.24 -10.24 1.07
CA ASP A 36 17.15 -11.21 0.43
C ASP A 36 18.06 -10.52 -0.61
N PRO A 37 19.39 -10.41 -0.34
CA PRO A 37 20.31 -9.73 -1.25
C PRO A 37 20.60 -10.53 -2.52
N THR A 38 20.20 -11.81 -2.59
CA THR A 38 20.41 -12.66 -3.76
C THR A 38 19.34 -12.47 -4.83
N LEU A 39 18.20 -11.87 -4.47
CA LEU A 39 17.09 -11.64 -5.37
C LEU A 39 16.96 -10.16 -5.75
N PRO A 40 16.91 -9.82 -7.05
CA PRO A 40 16.81 -8.43 -7.48
C PRO A 40 15.49 -7.78 -7.03
N LEU A 41 15.51 -6.46 -6.92
CA LEU A 41 14.37 -5.62 -6.56
C LEU A 41 14.04 -4.65 -7.70
N PRO A 42 12.77 -4.21 -7.84
CA PRO A 42 12.44 -3.09 -8.72
C PRO A 42 13.24 -1.84 -8.33
N LYS A 43 13.68 -1.06 -9.32
CA LYS A 43 14.42 0.19 -9.06
C LYS A 43 13.50 1.35 -8.73
N LEU A 44 12.25 1.28 -9.18
CA LEU A 44 11.20 2.26 -8.91
C LEU A 44 9.89 1.54 -8.58
N ILE A 45 9.29 1.89 -7.44
CA ILE A 45 7.92 1.51 -7.10
C ILE A 45 7.04 2.74 -7.18
N VAL A 46 6.00 2.66 -8.01
CA VAL A 46 5.03 3.74 -8.21
C VAL A 46 3.71 3.34 -7.53
N PHE A 47 3.07 4.30 -6.88
CA PHE A 47 1.76 4.12 -6.24
C PHE A 47 0.74 5.05 -6.89
N ASP A 48 -0.49 4.57 -7.08
CA ASP A 48 -1.64 5.47 -7.11
C ASP A 48 -1.87 6.10 -5.71
N LEU A 49 -2.83 7.01 -5.59
CA LEU A 49 -3.19 7.64 -4.31
C LEU A 49 -4.49 7.06 -3.75
N ASP A 50 -5.58 7.24 -4.48
CA ASP A 50 -6.92 6.98 -3.98
C ASP A 50 -7.14 5.46 -3.94
N TYR A 51 -7.66 4.94 -2.83
CA TYR A 51 -7.80 3.50 -2.55
C TYR A 51 -6.51 2.66 -2.66
N THR A 52 -5.35 3.32 -2.78
CA THR A 52 -4.03 2.68 -2.82
C THR A 52 -3.19 3.07 -1.61
N LEU A 53 -2.97 4.37 -1.38
CA LEU A 53 -2.29 4.88 -0.19
C LEU A 53 -3.26 5.24 0.93
N TRP A 54 -4.50 5.63 0.60
CA TRP A 54 -5.54 5.99 1.55
C TRP A 54 -6.93 5.49 1.12
N PRO A 55 -7.89 5.29 2.04
CA PRO A 55 -9.18 4.62 1.74
C PRO A 55 -10.28 5.56 1.21
N PHE A 56 -9.95 6.51 0.33
CA PHE A 56 -10.92 7.47 -0.21
C PHE A 56 -10.46 8.08 -1.54
N TRP A 57 -11.40 8.60 -2.33
CA TRP A 57 -11.12 9.57 -3.39
C TRP A 57 -10.98 10.98 -2.82
N VAL A 58 -9.81 11.59 -3.01
CA VAL A 58 -9.49 12.93 -2.50
C VAL A 58 -10.32 14.04 -3.16
N ASP A 59 -10.77 13.85 -4.40
CA ASP A 59 -11.58 14.85 -5.13
C ASP A 59 -13.09 14.74 -4.86
N THR A 60 -13.52 13.70 -4.15
CA THR A 60 -14.94 13.40 -3.92
C THR A 60 -15.31 13.47 -2.45
N HIS A 61 -14.53 12.83 -1.57
CA HIS A 61 -14.89 12.71 -0.16
C HIS A 61 -14.41 13.90 0.66
N VAL A 62 -13.23 14.42 0.34
CA VAL A 62 -12.56 15.45 1.15
C VAL A 62 -13.16 16.83 0.87
N THR A 63 -13.61 17.55 1.92
CA THR A 63 -14.09 18.93 1.77
C THR A 63 -13.18 19.95 2.46
N PRO A 64 -12.35 20.69 1.72
CA PRO A 64 -11.43 21.69 2.29
C PRO A 64 -12.13 22.77 3.15
N PRO A 65 -11.38 23.45 4.05
CA PRO A 65 -9.95 23.31 4.31
C PRO A 65 -9.60 22.06 5.13
N LEU A 66 -8.43 21.49 4.84
CA LEU A 66 -7.84 20.43 5.66
C LEU A 66 -7.01 21.02 6.80
N LYS A 67 -7.02 20.35 7.96
CA LYS A 67 -6.19 20.66 9.12
C LYS A 67 -5.51 19.38 9.63
N PRO A 68 -4.17 19.31 9.69
CA PRO A 68 -3.51 18.14 10.24
C PRO A 68 -3.82 18.00 11.74
N ASN A 69 -3.89 16.76 12.22
CA ASN A 69 -3.88 16.48 13.65
C ASN A 69 -2.49 16.80 14.26
N SER A 70 -2.38 16.82 15.59
CA SER A 70 -1.13 17.15 16.29
C SER A 70 0.02 16.18 16.01
N SER A 71 -0.30 14.91 15.70
CA SER A 71 0.69 13.88 15.39
C SER A 71 1.04 13.79 13.89
N HIS A 72 0.40 14.60 13.04
CA HIS A 72 0.50 14.54 11.58
C HIS A 72 0.22 13.15 10.98
N THR A 73 -0.60 12.32 11.62
CA THR A 73 -0.98 10.99 11.12
C THR A 73 -2.25 11.03 10.26
N SER A 74 -3.05 12.08 10.43
CA SER A 74 -4.27 12.34 9.68
C SER A 74 -4.53 13.84 9.55
N ALA A 75 -5.47 14.21 8.69
CA ALA A 75 -5.99 15.57 8.59
C ALA A 75 -7.52 15.55 8.57
N THR A 76 -8.13 16.47 9.30
CA THR A 76 -9.59 16.64 9.32
C THR A 76 -10.03 17.69 8.32
N ASP A 77 -11.16 17.47 7.67
CA ASP A 77 -11.76 18.43 6.75
C ASP A 77 -12.69 19.44 7.47
N ARG A 78 -13.46 20.24 6.71
CA ARG A 78 -14.36 21.25 7.30
C ARG A 78 -15.53 20.67 8.10
N TYR A 79 -15.88 19.40 7.86
CA TYR A 79 -16.96 18.70 8.54
C TYR A 79 -16.45 17.83 9.70
N GLY A 80 -15.13 17.71 9.84
CA GLY A 80 -14.50 16.94 10.92
C GLY A 80 -14.23 15.48 10.56
N GLU A 81 -14.42 15.10 9.29
CA GLU A 81 -14.05 13.77 8.79
C GLU A 81 -12.53 13.64 8.75
N ASP A 82 -12.01 12.48 9.17
CA ASP A 82 -10.57 12.23 9.34
C ASP A 82 -9.97 11.47 8.16
N TYR A 83 -8.88 11.99 7.60
CA TYR A 83 -8.25 11.48 6.39
C TYR A 83 -6.78 11.13 6.66
N GLY A 84 -6.42 9.86 6.51
CA GLY A 84 -5.06 9.34 6.70
C GLY A 84 -4.76 8.17 5.78
N PHE A 85 -3.52 7.68 5.84
CA PHE A 85 -3.08 6.52 5.06
C PHE A 85 -3.68 5.20 5.58
N PHE A 86 -3.64 4.16 4.74
CA PHE A 86 -3.75 2.77 5.24
C PHE A 86 -2.63 2.46 6.25
N SER A 87 -2.88 1.51 7.16
CA SER A 87 -2.04 1.28 8.34
C SER A 87 -0.57 0.95 8.03
N ASP A 88 -0.31 0.18 6.98
CA ASP A 88 1.04 -0.26 6.62
C ASP A 88 1.82 0.77 5.79
N VAL A 89 1.09 1.68 5.11
CA VAL A 89 1.67 2.63 4.15
C VAL A 89 2.77 3.49 4.76
N PRO A 90 2.64 4.08 5.98
CA PRO A 90 3.73 4.84 6.57
C PRO A 90 5.03 4.04 6.71
N ALA A 91 4.94 2.79 7.15
CA ALA A 91 6.11 1.93 7.35
C ALA A 91 6.72 1.50 6.00
N ILE A 92 5.88 1.21 5.00
CA ILE A 92 6.31 0.90 3.63
C ILE A 92 7.06 2.07 2.99
N LEU A 93 6.47 3.27 3.02
CA LEU A 93 7.08 4.48 2.45
C LEU A 93 8.38 4.83 3.17
N HIS A 94 8.50 4.52 4.47
CA HIS A 94 9.76 4.68 5.20
C HIS A 94 10.82 3.64 4.79
N ALA A 95 10.44 2.39 4.56
CA ALA A 95 11.37 1.28 4.35
C ALA A 95 11.95 1.23 2.93
N LEU A 96 11.14 1.49 1.91
CA LEU A 96 11.54 1.35 0.50
C LEU A 96 12.76 2.20 0.10
N PRO A 97 12.83 3.51 0.41
CA PRO A 97 14.02 4.31 0.10
C PRO A 97 15.29 3.81 0.81
N ARG A 98 15.16 3.26 2.03
CA ARG A 98 16.29 2.68 2.77
C ARG A 98 16.81 1.38 2.15
N ALA A 99 15.94 0.67 1.41
CA ALA A 99 16.32 -0.47 0.58
C ALA A 99 16.98 -0.07 -0.74
N GLY A 100 17.18 1.24 -1.00
CA GLY A 100 17.70 1.74 -2.26
C GLY A 100 16.66 1.78 -3.40
N ILE A 101 15.37 1.61 -3.08
CA ILE A 101 14.28 1.66 -4.05
C ILE A 101 13.73 3.07 -4.13
N LYS A 102 13.71 3.67 -5.33
CA LYS A 102 13.02 4.95 -5.53
C LYS A 102 11.52 4.72 -5.47
N ILE A 103 10.78 5.71 -4.96
CA ILE A 103 9.33 5.66 -4.93
C ILE A 103 8.72 6.87 -5.63
N GLY A 104 7.57 6.68 -6.26
CA GLY A 104 6.85 7.75 -6.95
C GLY A 104 5.34 7.60 -6.85
N VAL A 105 4.63 8.63 -7.30
CA VAL A 105 3.18 8.67 -7.40
C VAL A 105 2.77 8.89 -8.85
N ALA A 106 1.76 8.14 -9.29
CA ALA A 106 1.01 8.43 -10.49
C ALA A 106 -0.47 8.44 -10.12
N SER A 107 -1.17 9.57 -10.13
CA SER A 107 -2.58 9.68 -9.75
C SER A 107 -3.37 10.56 -10.70
N ARG A 108 -4.59 10.11 -11.00
CA ARG A 108 -5.50 10.72 -11.97
C ARG A 108 -6.50 11.70 -11.35
N THR A 109 -6.37 11.99 -10.06
CA THR A 109 -7.32 12.84 -9.32
C THR A 109 -7.54 14.19 -10.00
N SER A 110 -8.78 14.67 -9.97
CA SER A 110 -9.13 16.02 -10.43
C SER A 110 -8.81 17.10 -9.40
N ALA A 111 -8.35 16.73 -8.19
CA ALA A 111 -7.95 17.65 -7.13
C ALA A 111 -6.42 17.58 -6.83
N PRO A 112 -5.55 17.88 -7.82
CA PRO A 112 -4.10 17.71 -7.69
C PRO A 112 -3.44 18.60 -6.63
N SER A 113 -4.02 19.77 -6.33
CA SER A 113 -3.55 20.64 -5.24
C SER A 113 -3.89 20.05 -3.87
N LEU A 114 -5.12 19.59 -3.69
CA LEU A 114 -5.61 19.00 -2.45
C LEU A 114 -4.85 17.72 -2.08
N ALA A 115 -4.61 16.85 -3.06
CA ALA A 115 -3.79 15.65 -2.88
C ALA A 115 -2.36 15.99 -2.40
N ARG A 116 -1.73 17.00 -3.02
CA ARG A 116 -0.40 17.47 -2.60
C ARG A 116 -0.42 18.09 -1.21
N ASP A 117 -1.45 18.82 -0.86
CA ASP A 117 -1.56 19.43 0.47
C ASP A 117 -1.76 18.36 1.55
N LEU A 118 -2.57 17.33 1.29
CA LEU A 118 -2.69 16.20 2.20
C LEU A 118 -1.34 15.46 2.37
N LEU A 119 -0.60 15.19 1.28
CA LEU A 119 0.74 14.60 1.36
C LEU A 119 1.76 15.48 2.12
N LYS A 120 1.59 16.82 2.15
CA LYS A 120 2.42 17.71 2.97
C LYS A 120 2.03 17.66 4.45
N MET A 121 0.74 17.46 4.73
CA MET A 121 0.18 17.43 6.09
C MET A 121 0.52 16.12 6.80
N LEU A 122 0.48 15.00 6.07
CA LEU A 122 0.78 13.68 6.60
C LEU A 122 2.30 13.47 6.72
N HIS A 123 2.75 13.01 7.88
CA HIS A 123 4.15 12.74 8.15
C HIS A 123 4.43 11.23 8.28
N ILE A 124 5.59 10.83 7.75
CA ILE A 124 6.14 9.50 7.82
C ILE A 124 7.21 9.51 8.90
N THR A 125 7.00 8.70 9.94
CA THR A 125 7.94 8.53 11.05
C THR A 125 8.45 7.11 11.03
N GLY A 126 9.77 6.95 10.98
CA GLY A 126 10.39 5.65 11.09
C GLY A 126 10.17 5.04 12.48
N PRO A 127 10.05 3.71 12.57
CA PRO A 127 9.83 3.03 13.85
C PRO A 127 10.99 3.18 14.85
N GLU A 128 12.18 3.50 14.37
CA GLU A 128 13.37 3.85 15.16
C GLU A 128 13.26 5.22 15.88
N GLY A 129 12.11 5.91 15.80
CA GLY A 129 11.87 7.17 16.50
C GLY A 129 12.58 8.39 15.88
N GLY A 130 12.81 8.37 14.56
CA GLY A 130 13.50 9.44 13.84
C GLY A 130 12.65 10.70 13.62
N LYS A 131 13.29 11.77 13.12
CA LYS A 131 12.60 13.02 12.76
C LYS A 131 11.52 12.72 11.69
N PRO A 132 10.24 13.07 11.95
CA PRO A 132 9.18 12.90 10.96
C PRO A 132 9.50 13.65 9.66
N LYS A 133 9.23 13.01 8.52
CA LYS A 133 9.34 13.62 7.19
C LYS A 133 7.94 13.77 6.61
N LYS A 134 7.67 14.84 5.85
CA LYS A 134 6.41 14.93 5.11
C LYS A 134 6.34 13.80 4.09
N ALA A 135 5.18 13.17 3.93
CA ALA A 135 5.01 12.09 2.97
C ALA A 135 5.38 12.55 1.55
N LEU A 136 5.02 13.79 1.20
CA LEU A 136 5.40 14.42 -0.08
C LEU A 136 6.91 14.38 -0.36
N ASP A 137 7.74 14.60 0.67
CA ASP A 137 9.19 14.69 0.52
C ASP A 137 9.84 13.30 0.30
N VAL A 138 9.18 12.22 0.75
CA VAL A 138 9.69 10.84 0.58
C VAL A 138 9.70 10.41 -0.88
N PHE A 139 8.82 10.99 -1.71
CA PHE A 139 8.76 10.71 -3.15
C PHE A 139 9.81 11.46 -3.97
N GLU A 140 10.67 12.28 -3.35
CA GLU A 140 11.75 13.03 -4.03
C GLU A 140 11.27 13.81 -5.28
N GLY A 141 10.03 14.31 -5.22
CA GLY A 141 9.38 15.03 -6.32
C GLY A 141 8.88 14.16 -7.48
N LEU A 142 9.00 12.83 -7.44
CA LEU A 142 8.44 11.89 -8.42
C LEU A 142 6.90 11.79 -8.30
N LEU A 143 6.22 12.92 -8.50
CA LEU A 143 4.79 13.10 -8.27
C LEU A 143 4.08 13.50 -9.57
N GLU A 144 3.56 12.52 -10.29
CA GLU A 144 2.66 12.75 -11.42
C GLU A 144 1.22 12.71 -10.89
N ILE A 145 0.67 13.88 -10.55
CA ILE A 145 -0.69 14.00 -9.98
C ILE A 145 -1.45 15.01 -10.83
N TYR A 146 -2.26 14.51 -11.77
CA TYR A 146 -3.13 15.27 -12.67
C TYR A 146 -4.08 14.33 -13.43
N PRO A 147 -5.24 14.83 -13.92
CA PRO A 147 -6.10 14.05 -14.79
C PRO A 147 -5.40 13.62 -16.09
N GLY A 148 -5.56 12.35 -16.48
CA GLY A 148 -4.99 11.83 -17.71
C GLY A 148 -4.90 10.30 -17.71
N CYS A 149 -4.29 9.71 -18.76
CA CYS A 149 -3.98 8.28 -18.78
C CYS A 149 -2.68 8.00 -18.02
N LYS A 150 -2.57 6.84 -17.35
CA LYS A 150 -1.37 6.46 -16.59
C LYS A 150 -0.14 6.27 -17.48
N ILE A 151 -0.33 5.96 -18.76
CA ILE A 151 0.76 5.94 -19.75
C ILE A 151 1.60 7.23 -19.73
N LYS A 152 0.96 8.41 -19.80
CA LYS A 152 1.68 9.70 -19.77
C LYS A 152 2.41 9.96 -18.45
N HIS A 153 1.84 9.50 -17.34
CA HIS A 153 2.47 9.60 -16.03
C HIS A 153 3.76 8.78 -16.01
N PHE A 154 3.70 7.53 -16.49
CA PHE A 154 4.87 6.66 -16.58
C PHE A 154 5.92 7.16 -17.57
N GLU A 155 5.54 7.74 -18.71
CA GLU A 155 6.46 8.40 -19.64
C GLU A 155 7.23 9.55 -18.96
N SER A 156 6.53 10.38 -18.19
CA SER A 156 7.16 11.47 -17.42
C SER A 156 8.11 10.93 -16.34
N LEU A 157 7.68 9.93 -15.57
CA LEU A 157 8.52 9.27 -14.56
C LEU A 157 9.77 8.63 -15.19
N GLN A 158 9.62 7.92 -16.30
CA GLN A 158 10.73 7.30 -17.03
C GLN A 158 11.71 8.36 -17.54
N LYS A 159 11.21 9.45 -18.14
CA LYS A 159 12.05 10.54 -18.64
C LYS A 159 12.85 11.21 -17.53
N ARG A 160 12.25 11.39 -16.35
CA ARG A 160 12.89 12.03 -15.20
C ARG A 160 13.89 11.13 -14.50
N THR A 161 13.62 9.83 -14.44
CA THR A 161 14.43 8.88 -13.67
C THR A 161 15.46 8.12 -14.51
N GLY A 162 15.24 7.98 -15.81
CA GLY A 162 15.99 7.10 -16.71
C GLY A 162 15.81 5.61 -16.43
N ILE A 163 14.93 5.23 -15.49
CA ILE A 163 14.68 3.83 -15.12
C ILE A 163 13.84 3.19 -16.21
N LYS A 164 14.23 2.02 -16.70
CA LYS A 164 13.44 1.30 -17.71
C LYS A 164 12.11 0.84 -17.12
N TYR A 165 11.06 0.79 -17.93
CA TYR A 165 9.75 0.29 -17.48
C TYR A 165 9.80 -1.12 -16.90
N GLU A 166 10.66 -1.99 -17.44
CA GLU A 166 10.88 -3.35 -16.91
C GLU A 166 11.41 -3.36 -15.47
N ASP A 167 12.07 -2.30 -15.02
CA ASP A 167 12.58 -2.13 -13.65
C ASP A 167 11.56 -1.43 -12.72
N MET A 168 10.32 -1.20 -13.20
CA MET A 168 9.25 -0.55 -12.44
C MET A 168 8.17 -1.55 -11.97
N LEU A 169 7.67 -1.32 -10.76
CA LEU A 169 6.49 -1.96 -10.18
C LEU A 169 5.47 -0.90 -9.82
N PHE A 170 4.20 -1.16 -10.12
CA PHE A 170 3.11 -0.20 -9.96
C PHE A 170 1.97 -0.79 -9.15
N PHE A 171 1.51 -0.09 -8.11
CA PHE A 171 0.33 -0.45 -7.33
C PHE A 171 -0.80 0.53 -7.60
N ASP A 172 -1.98 0.01 -7.92
CA ASP A 172 -3.18 0.79 -8.27
C ASP A 172 -4.43 -0.08 -8.05
N ASP A 173 -5.54 0.52 -7.65
CA ASP A 173 -6.80 -0.18 -7.37
C ASP A 173 -7.69 -0.36 -8.61
N GLU A 174 -7.38 0.32 -9.71
CA GLU A 174 -8.23 0.41 -10.87
C GLU A 174 -7.73 -0.43 -12.05
N THR A 175 -8.50 -1.46 -12.40
CA THR A 175 -8.11 -2.44 -13.43
C THR A 175 -7.79 -1.80 -14.79
N ARG A 176 -8.42 -0.66 -15.13
CA ARG A 176 -8.17 0.05 -16.40
C ARG A 176 -6.72 0.57 -16.51
N ASN A 177 -6.05 0.85 -15.39
CA ASN A 177 -4.67 1.36 -15.34
C ASN A 177 -3.63 0.25 -15.59
N ARG A 178 -4.08 -0.99 -15.84
CA ARG A 178 -3.27 -2.10 -16.37
C ARG A 178 -2.70 -1.81 -17.77
N ASP A 179 -3.25 -0.83 -18.49
CA ASP A 179 -2.69 -0.37 -19.77
C ASP A 179 -1.18 -0.06 -19.72
N THR A 180 -0.68 0.41 -18.57
CA THR A 180 0.75 0.61 -18.28
C THR A 180 1.63 -0.62 -18.49
N GLU A 181 1.08 -1.83 -18.41
CA GLU A 181 1.83 -3.06 -18.68
C GLU A 181 2.29 -3.17 -20.14
N SER A 182 1.66 -2.44 -21.07
CA SER A 182 2.10 -2.31 -22.47
C SER A 182 3.46 -1.61 -22.60
N LEU A 183 3.87 -0.82 -21.61
CA LEU A 183 5.20 -0.20 -21.55
C LEU A 183 6.26 -1.16 -21.00
N GLY A 184 5.87 -2.27 -20.36
CA GLY A 184 6.76 -3.22 -19.67
C GLY A 184 6.76 -3.12 -18.13
N VAL A 185 5.99 -2.17 -17.58
CA VAL A 185 5.75 -2.05 -16.14
C VAL A 185 5.04 -3.31 -15.62
N THR A 186 5.34 -3.74 -14.39
CA THR A 186 4.50 -4.74 -13.70
C THR A 186 3.43 -4.01 -12.91
N MET A 187 2.16 -4.23 -13.24
CA MET A 187 1.05 -3.63 -12.50
C MET A 187 0.44 -4.64 -11.53
N CYS A 188 0.30 -4.21 -10.28
CA CYS A 188 -0.25 -4.95 -9.18
C CYS A 188 -1.59 -4.31 -8.77
N LEU A 189 -2.69 -4.99 -9.10
CA LEU A 189 -4.02 -4.56 -8.69
C LEU A 189 -4.19 -4.77 -7.18
N VAL A 190 -4.41 -3.70 -6.42
CA VAL A 190 -4.77 -3.76 -5.00
C VAL A 190 -6.28 -3.54 -4.84
N ARG A 191 -6.89 -4.05 -3.76
CA ARG A 191 -8.34 -3.86 -3.52
C ARG A 191 -8.61 -3.02 -2.28
N ASP A 192 -7.85 -3.28 -1.22
CA ASP A 192 -8.04 -2.69 0.09
C ASP A 192 -6.80 -1.90 0.53
N GLY A 193 -6.20 -1.18 -0.42
CA GLY A 193 -4.95 -0.47 -0.21
C GLY A 193 -3.69 -1.35 -0.22
N VAL A 194 -2.54 -0.70 -0.18
CA VAL A 194 -1.25 -1.38 -0.10
C VAL A 194 -0.97 -1.82 1.33
N THR A 195 -0.68 -3.10 1.49
CA THR A 195 -0.18 -3.73 2.72
C THR A 195 1.21 -4.31 2.49
N TRP A 196 1.86 -4.79 3.55
CA TRP A 196 3.12 -5.54 3.39
C TRP A 196 2.94 -6.77 2.49
N GLY A 197 1.84 -7.53 2.67
CA GLY A 197 1.55 -8.69 1.83
C GLY A 197 1.36 -8.33 0.35
N GLU A 198 0.72 -7.20 0.07
CA GLU A 198 0.59 -6.67 -1.29
C GLU A 198 1.95 -6.31 -1.90
N LEU A 199 2.81 -5.67 -1.11
CA LEU A 199 4.15 -5.32 -1.54
C LEU A 199 4.98 -6.58 -1.89
N GLU A 200 4.97 -7.59 -1.03
CA GLU A 200 5.66 -8.88 -1.28
C GLU A 200 5.11 -9.59 -2.53
N ARG A 201 3.78 -9.60 -2.67
CA ARG A 201 3.08 -10.18 -3.82
C ARG A 201 3.45 -9.45 -5.12
N GLY A 202 3.54 -8.13 -5.08
CA GLY A 202 3.93 -7.29 -6.22
C GLY A 202 5.37 -7.52 -6.64
N VAL A 203 6.30 -7.55 -5.68
CA VAL A 203 7.72 -7.85 -5.96
C VAL A 203 7.91 -9.27 -6.49
N THR A 204 7.19 -10.24 -5.93
CA THR A 204 7.22 -11.63 -6.43
C THR A 204 6.71 -11.73 -7.88
N GLN A 205 5.60 -11.04 -8.21
CA GLN A 205 5.11 -10.97 -9.58
C GLN A 205 6.10 -10.32 -10.53
N TRP A 206 6.72 -9.21 -10.10
CA TRP A 206 7.77 -8.54 -10.86
C TRP A 206 8.92 -9.52 -11.13
N ARG A 207 9.43 -10.21 -10.09
CA ARG A 207 10.51 -11.19 -10.23
C ARG A 207 10.18 -12.33 -11.19
N ASN A 208 8.99 -12.92 -11.07
CA ASN A 208 8.53 -14.00 -11.94
C ASN A 208 8.49 -13.58 -13.40
N ARG A 209 7.99 -12.38 -13.71
CA ARG A 209 7.90 -11.87 -15.09
C ARG A 209 9.27 -11.58 -15.73
N ARG A 210 10.34 -11.52 -14.93
CA ARG A 210 11.73 -11.39 -15.39
C ARG A 210 12.53 -12.70 -15.27
N GLY A 211 11.90 -13.79 -14.82
CA GLY A 211 12.57 -15.09 -14.67
C GLY A 211 13.57 -15.17 -13.52
N TYR A 212 13.51 -14.28 -12.53
CA TYR A 212 14.42 -14.31 -11.38
C TYR A 212 14.08 -15.40 -10.36
N ILE A 213 12.83 -15.87 -10.38
CA ILE A 213 12.37 -16.98 -9.55
C ILE A 213 11.61 -17.92 -10.48
N THR A 214 11.95 -19.20 -10.47
CA THR A 214 11.20 -20.26 -11.15
C THR A 214 9.96 -20.60 -10.31
N ARG A 215 8.78 -20.64 -10.92
CA ARG A 215 7.62 -21.24 -10.26
C ARG A 215 7.98 -22.70 -9.92
N PRO A 216 7.69 -23.21 -8.71
CA PRO A 216 7.57 -24.65 -8.56
C PRO A 216 6.50 -25.12 -9.54
N GLU A 217 6.84 -26.10 -10.38
CA GLU A 217 5.87 -26.79 -11.22
C GLU A 217 4.74 -27.28 -10.30
N VAL A 218 3.52 -26.81 -10.56
CA VAL A 218 2.34 -27.41 -9.93
C VAL A 218 2.21 -28.78 -10.60
N PRO A 219 2.33 -29.91 -9.87
CA PRO A 219 2.08 -31.21 -10.47
C PRO A 219 0.63 -31.20 -10.94
N GLU A 220 0.40 -31.49 -12.22
CA GLU A 220 -0.93 -31.79 -12.73
C GLU A 220 -1.49 -32.93 -11.88
N MET A 221 -2.53 -32.64 -11.10
CA MET A 221 -3.32 -33.70 -10.46
C MET A 221 -4.19 -34.29 -11.55
N GLU A 222 -3.83 -35.50 -12.01
CA GLU A 222 -4.68 -36.41 -12.79
C GLU A 222 -5.98 -36.74 -12.06
#